data_AF-A0A7K3ADM6-F1
#
_entry.id   AF-A0A7K3ADM6-F1
#
_cell.length_a   1.000
_cell.length_b   1.000
_cell.length_c   1.000
_cell.angle_alpha   90.00
_cell.angle_beta   90.00
_cell.angle_gamma   90.00
#
_symmetry.space_group_name_H-M   'P 1'
#
loop_
_entity.id
_entity.type
_entity.pdbx_description
1 polymer ?
#
loop_
_entity_poly.entity_id
_entity_poly.type
_entity_poly.pdbx_seq_one_letter_code
_entity_poly.pdbx_strand_id
1 'polypeptide(L)'
;MNVPRRPAVRPAVRPTARRAAGLVGAAGLAVAAVLAVPSPAAAHGVALMPGSRTYLCYKDLLANSSTQLPTNPACKAAVQAAGTTPLYNWFAVLDSNAGGRGEGYVADGTLCSAGDRSPYDFSPYDAARTDWPLTHLTAGATLQVKYSNWAQHPGRFEVYVTKDGFDPERPLGWSDLEKVQTVQDPPHDGGPGTEAGHYYWDLTLPERTGRHMVFVQWVRSDSQENFFSCSDVVFDGGNGEVTGLTGGEQSATEASALGTGAAHGSHASMTSGPHHAASAPNERPDAAGPSPAASGASPAGALTGVGASAAVLAASTVFYVRHRRRTAEVPVTPGRPGPR
;
A
#
# COMPACT_ATOMS: atom_id res chain seq x y z
N MET A 1 63.82 -77.32 29.15
CA MET A 1 63.12 -77.09 27.87
C MET A 1 61.94 -76.16 28.14
N ASN A 2 62.04 -74.91 27.69
CA ASN A 2 61.11 -73.83 27.98
C ASN A 2 60.03 -73.80 26.88
N VAL A 3 58.76 -73.98 27.24
CA VAL A 3 57.62 -73.90 26.30
C VAL A 3 57.18 -72.44 26.19
N PRO A 4 57.13 -71.82 24.99
CA PRO A 4 56.70 -70.43 24.87
C PRO A 4 55.17 -70.32 25.00
N ARG A 5 54.71 -69.45 25.91
CA ARG A 5 53.29 -69.07 26.03
C ARG A 5 52.89 -68.18 24.86
N ARG A 6 51.81 -68.54 24.15
CA ARG A 6 51.19 -67.72 23.10
C ARG A 6 50.64 -66.40 23.70
N PRO A 7 50.73 -65.27 22.99
CA PRO A 7 50.13 -64.03 23.43
C PRO A 7 48.60 -64.07 23.25
N ALA A 8 47.88 -63.54 24.24
CA ALA A 8 46.43 -63.40 24.22
C ALA A 8 46.01 -62.26 23.27
N VAL A 9 45.15 -62.59 22.30
CA VAL A 9 44.51 -61.60 21.41
C VAL A 9 43.40 -60.90 22.19
N ARG A 10 43.52 -59.58 22.38
CA ARG A 10 42.43 -58.76 22.93
C ARG A 10 41.40 -58.46 21.83
N PRO A 11 40.09 -58.54 22.11
CA PRO A 11 39.08 -58.15 21.14
C PRO A 11 39.10 -56.63 20.94
N ALA A 12 39.03 -56.19 19.69
CA ALA A 12 38.91 -54.78 19.33
C ALA A 12 37.53 -54.24 19.74
N VAL A 13 37.50 -53.23 20.61
CA VAL A 13 36.28 -52.49 20.95
C VAL A 13 35.92 -51.61 19.74
N ARG A 14 34.82 -51.93 19.07
CA ARG A 14 34.25 -51.06 18.02
C ARG A 14 33.65 -49.81 18.68
N PRO A 15 34.00 -48.58 18.23
CA PRO A 15 33.37 -47.39 18.75
C PRO A 15 31.90 -47.37 18.32
N THR A 16 30.98 -47.30 19.29
CA THR A 16 29.56 -47.14 19.04
C THR A 16 29.30 -45.77 18.40
N ALA A 17 28.95 -45.76 17.12
CA ALA A 17 28.53 -44.59 16.34
C ALA A 17 27.14 -44.10 16.78
N ARG A 18 26.98 -43.66 18.03
CA ARG A 18 25.71 -43.15 18.57
C ARG A 18 25.73 -41.67 18.97
N ARG A 19 26.75 -40.90 18.59
CA ARG A 19 26.89 -39.47 18.97
C ARG A 19 26.94 -38.48 17.81
N ALA A 20 26.54 -38.87 16.60
CA ALA A 20 26.51 -37.97 15.44
C ALA A 20 25.09 -37.59 14.96
N ALA A 21 24.02 -38.09 15.60
CA ALA A 21 22.64 -37.84 15.17
C ALA A 21 22.00 -36.58 15.80
N GLY A 22 22.60 -35.99 16.85
CA GLY A 22 21.99 -34.87 17.57
C GLY A 22 22.23 -33.48 16.99
N LEU A 23 23.31 -33.28 16.20
CA LEU A 23 23.69 -31.95 15.70
C LEU A 23 23.03 -31.60 14.35
N VAL A 24 22.61 -32.58 13.56
CA VAL A 24 21.93 -32.35 12.27
C VAL A 24 20.46 -31.95 12.48
N GLY A 25 19.80 -32.48 13.51
CA GLY A 25 18.40 -32.15 13.83
C GLY A 25 18.20 -30.71 14.32
N ALA A 26 19.11 -30.19 15.14
CA ALA A 26 19.00 -28.83 15.68
C ALA A 26 19.24 -27.73 14.62
N ALA A 27 20.15 -27.98 13.66
CA ALA A 27 20.40 -27.05 12.56
C ALA A 27 19.24 -27.03 11.55
N GLY A 28 18.64 -28.20 11.24
CA GLY A 28 17.49 -28.28 10.35
C GLY A 28 16.23 -27.60 10.90
N LEU A 29 15.97 -27.73 12.22
CA LEU A 29 14.85 -27.04 12.89
C LEU A 29 15.03 -25.52 12.95
N ALA A 30 16.26 -25.03 13.13
CA ALA A 30 16.54 -23.59 13.12
C ALA A 30 16.36 -22.96 11.72
N VAL A 31 16.77 -23.66 10.65
CA VAL A 31 16.56 -23.20 9.27
C VAL A 31 15.08 -23.24 8.87
N ALA A 32 14.33 -24.26 9.29
CA ALA A 32 12.89 -24.33 9.04
C ALA A 32 12.09 -23.24 9.79
N ALA A 33 12.53 -22.85 10.99
CA ALA A 33 11.88 -21.78 11.76
C ALA A 33 12.09 -20.37 11.15
N VAL A 34 13.22 -20.12 10.48
CA VAL A 34 13.48 -18.84 9.79
C VAL A 34 12.67 -18.70 8.50
N LEU A 35 12.28 -19.81 7.86
CA LEU A 35 11.40 -19.79 6.67
C LEU A 35 9.90 -19.71 7.00
N ALA A 36 9.54 -19.79 8.29
CA ALA A 36 8.16 -19.76 8.77
C ALA A 36 7.76 -18.41 9.39
N VAL A 37 8.55 -17.35 9.20
CA VAL A 37 8.11 -16.00 9.59
C VAL A 37 7.00 -15.61 8.60
N PRO A 38 5.74 -15.47 9.04
CA PRO A 38 4.71 -14.95 8.16
C PRO A 38 5.14 -13.55 7.74
N SER A 39 5.29 -13.32 6.43
CA SER A 39 5.31 -11.96 5.92
C SER A 39 4.04 -11.27 6.42
N PRO A 40 4.11 -10.04 6.96
CA PRO A 40 2.89 -9.31 7.27
C PRO A 40 2.04 -9.30 6.02
N ALA A 41 0.85 -9.89 6.11
CA ALA A 41 -0.15 -9.79 5.04
C ALA A 41 -0.60 -8.33 5.05
N ALA A 42 0.04 -7.54 4.19
CA ALA A 42 -0.28 -6.14 4.03
C ALA A 42 -1.68 -6.06 3.41
N ALA A 43 -2.63 -5.60 4.21
CA ALA A 43 -3.88 -5.10 3.67
C ALA A 43 -3.57 -3.83 2.86
N HIS A 44 -4.44 -3.46 1.95
CA HIS A 44 -4.19 -2.34 1.06
C HIS A 44 -5.51 -1.78 0.57
N GLY A 45 -5.73 -0.51 0.81
CA GLY A 45 -6.86 0.22 0.27
C GLY A 45 -6.98 1.62 0.87
N VAL A 46 -7.45 2.54 0.03
CA VAL A 46 -7.93 3.89 0.37
C VAL A 46 -9.21 4.16 -0.43
N ALA A 47 -9.88 5.27 -0.16
CA ALA A 47 -11.10 5.62 -0.87
C ALA A 47 -10.85 5.86 -2.37
N LEU A 48 -11.73 5.28 -3.20
CA LEU A 48 -11.84 5.50 -4.64
C LEU A 48 -12.97 6.49 -4.96
N MET A 49 -14.04 6.47 -4.16
CA MET A 49 -15.15 7.42 -4.24
C MET A 49 -15.67 7.75 -2.83
N PRO A 50 -15.65 9.02 -2.37
CA PRO A 50 -14.93 10.13 -2.98
C PRO A 50 -13.43 9.82 -2.99
N GLY A 51 -12.75 10.10 -4.09
CA GLY A 51 -11.36 9.67 -4.29
C GLY A 51 -10.41 10.28 -3.26
N SER A 52 -9.54 9.46 -2.68
CA SER A 52 -8.52 9.92 -1.73
C SER A 52 -7.41 10.72 -2.41
N ARG A 53 -6.66 11.52 -1.64
CA ARG A 53 -5.50 12.28 -2.13
C ARG A 53 -4.51 11.39 -2.89
N THR A 54 -4.09 10.28 -2.29
CA THR A 54 -3.12 9.37 -2.92
C THR A 54 -3.69 8.74 -4.19
N TYR A 55 -4.95 8.32 -4.17
CA TYR A 55 -5.60 7.73 -5.35
C TYR A 55 -5.75 8.74 -6.50
N LEU A 56 -6.32 9.93 -6.25
CA LEU A 56 -6.53 10.93 -7.29
C LEU A 56 -5.20 11.48 -7.84
N CYS A 57 -4.19 11.68 -6.99
CA CYS A 57 -2.85 12.03 -7.45
C CYS A 57 -2.20 10.91 -8.27
N TYR A 58 -2.46 9.64 -7.95
CA TYR A 58 -2.01 8.51 -8.76
C TYR A 58 -2.69 8.52 -10.14
N LYS A 59 -4.01 8.76 -10.20
CA LYS A 59 -4.73 8.90 -11.47
C LYS A 59 -4.18 10.04 -12.33
N ASP A 60 -3.86 11.18 -11.71
CA ASP A 60 -3.25 12.32 -12.40
C ASP A 60 -1.81 12.02 -12.88
N LEU A 61 -1.01 11.31 -12.06
CA LEU A 61 0.32 10.83 -12.46
C LEU A 61 0.24 9.90 -13.67
N LEU A 62 -0.71 8.95 -13.70
CA LEU A 62 -0.87 8.04 -14.83
C LEU A 62 -1.24 8.79 -16.12
N ALA A 63 -2.12 9.79 -16.02
CA ALA A 63 -2.47 10.65 -17.15
C ALA A 63 -1.26 11.43 -17.71
N ASN A 64 -0.26 11.71 -16.87
CA ASN A 64 0.96 12.42 -17.24
C ASN A 64 2.24 11.56 -17.08
N SER A 65 2.12 10.25 -17.34
CA SER A 65 3.14 9.24 -17.03
C SER A 65 4.48 9.44 -17.75
N SER A 66 4.49 10.16 -18.88
CA SER A 66 5.71 10.49 -19.64
C SER A 66 6.69 11.39 -18.86
N THR A 67 6.19 12.17 -17.90
CA THR A 67 7.01 13.06 -17.07
C THR A 67 7.20 12.56 -15.64
N GLN A 68 6.50 11.49 -15.25
CA GLN A 68 6.46 10.99 -13.86
C GLN A 68 6.08 12.08 -12.84
N LEU A 69 5.31 13.07 -13.28
CA LEU A 69 4.83 14.18 -12.45
C LEU A 69 3.35 14.41 -12.72
N PRO A 70 2.48 14.45 -11.70
CA PRO A 70 1.10 14.89 -11.86
C PRO A 70 1.04 16.38 -12.26
N THR A 71 -0.08 16.80 -12.86
CA THR A 71 -0.30 18.20 -13.26
C THR A 71 -0.93 19.03 -12.13
N ASN A 72 -1.71 18.40 -11.25
CA ASN A 72 -2.27 19.05 -10.06
C ASN A 72 -1.14 19.63 -9.19
N PRO A 73 -1.19 20.90 -8.77
CA PRO A 73 -0.10 21.54 -8.02
C PRO A 73 0.20 20.88 -6.66
N ALA A 74 -0.82 20.46 -5.91
CA ALA A 74 -0.64 19.79 -4.63
C ALA A 74 -0.02 18.39 -4.80
N CYS A 75 -0.54 17.61 -5.75
CA CYS A 75 0.02 16.30 -6.12
C CYS A 75 1.48 16.43 -6.59
N LYS A 76 1.78 17.46 -7.40
CA LYS A 76 3.12 17.72 -7.90
C LYS A 76 4.08 18.06 -6.76
N ALA A 77 3.65 18.91 -5.83
CA ALA A 77 4.43 19.23 -4.64
C ALA A 77 4.70 17.97 -3.79
N ALA A 78 3.71 17.08 -3.63
CA ALA A 78 3.87 15.84 -2.91
C ALA A 78 4.91 14.91 -3.58
N VAL A 79 4.86 14.75 -4.91
CA VAL A 79 5.85 13.96 -5.67
C VAL A 79 7.24 14.61 -5.62
N GLN A 80 7.35 15.93 -5.63
CA GLN A 80 8.63 16.62 -5.48
C GLN A 80 9.26 16.41 -4.09
N ALA A 81 8.44 16.21 -3.06
CA ALA A 81 8.91 15.99 -1.69
C ALA A 81 9.26 14.52 -1.40
N ALA A 82 8.41 13.56 -1.77
CA ALA A 82 8.56 12.13 -1.41
C ALA A 82 8.82 11.19 -2.60
N GLY A 83 8.93 11.71 -3.82
CA GLY A 83 9.03 10.93 -5.04
C GLY A 83 7.71 10.27 -5.45
N THR A 84 7.76 9.38 -6.44
CA THR A 84 6.57 8.69 -6.99
C THR A 84 6.20 7.41 -6.23
N THR A 85 7.08 6.91 -5.36
CA THR A 85 6.85 5.67 -4.59
C THR A 85 5.51 5.65 -3.84
N PRO A 86 5.09 6.74 -3.15
CA PRO A 86 3.78 6.78 -2.50
C PRO A 86 2.62 6.59 -3.48
N LEU A 87 2.72 7.15 -4.70
CA LEU A 87 1.66 7.02 -5.71
C LEU A 87 1.62 5.63 -6.34
N TYR A 88 2.75 4.95 -6.52
CA TYR A 88 2.74 3.54 -6.94
C TYR A 88 2.26 2.58 -5.84
N ASN A 89 2.19 3.05 -4.60
CA ASN A 89 1.65 2.33 -3.44
C ASN A 89 0.47 3.11 -2.84
N TRP A 90 -0.34 3.78 -3.67
CA TRP A 90 -1.40 4.70 -3.24
C TRP A 90 -2.39 4.11 -2.23
N PHE A 91 -2.52 2.79 -2.22
CA PHE A 91 -3.36 1.98 -1.34
C PHE A 91 -2.70 1.61 0.02
N ALA A 92 -1.44 1.97 0.27
CA ALA A 92 -0.63 1.49 1.39
C ALA A 92 -0.44 2.52 2.52
N VAL A 93 -1.39 3.45 2.67
CA VAL A 93 -1.40 4.43 3.78
C VAL A 93 -1.86 3.72 5.05
N LEU A 94 -0.90 3.14 5.79
CA LEU A 94 -1.17 2.19 6.86
C LEU A 94 -0.32 2.41 8.10
N ASP A 95 -0.82 1.95 9.23
CA ASP A 95 -0.03 1.69 10.43
C ASP A 95 -0.32 0.26 10.92
N SER A 96 0.69 -0.60 10.88
CA SER A 96 0.60 -2.00 11.29
C SER A 96 0.23 -2.21 12.76
N ASN A 97 0.34 -1.17 13.61
CA ASN A 97 0.12 -1.25 15.04
C ASN A 97 -1.02 -0.35 15.54
N ALA A 98 -1.79 0.31 14.66
CA ALA A 98 -2.81 1.26 15.09
C ALA A 98 -3.87 0.60 16.01
N GLY A 99 -4.35 -0.60 15.67
CA GLY A 99 -5.19 -1.40 16.55
C GLY A 99 -6.56 -0.79 16.84
N GLY A 100 -7.08 0.03 15.93
CA GLY A 100 -8.29 0.82 16.11
C GLY A 100 -8.10 2.10 16.93
N ARG A 101 -6.87 2.45 17.30
CA ARG A 101 -6.57 3.73 17.95
C ARG A 101 -6.54 4.83 16.89
N GLY A 102 -7.04 6.00 17.28
CA GLY A 102 -7.04 7.21 16.49
C GLY A 102 -6.51 8.37 17.31
N GLU A 103 -7.43 9.19 17.84
CA GLU A 103 -7.12 10.32 18.71
C GLU A 103 -6.21 9.93 19.89
N GLY A 104 -5.19 10.76 20.15
CA GLY A 104 -4.18 10.51 21.17
C GLY A 104 -3.09 9.51 20.79
N TYR A 105 -3.19 8.85 19.63
CA TYR A 105 -2.17 7.93 19.12
C TYR A 105 -1.62 8.36 17.73
N VAL A 106 -2.51 8.61 16.77
CA VAL A 106 -2.16 9.32 15.53
C VAL A 106 -2.18 10.81 15.84
N ALA A 107 -1.07 11.51 15.61
CA ALA A 107 -0.99 12.93 15.96
C ALA A 107 -1.85 13.78 15.01
N ASP A 108 -2.37 14.90 15.51
CA ASP A 108 -2.99 15.91 14.65
C ASP A 108 -2.00 16.35 13.55
N GLY A 109 -2.52 16.60 12.36
CA GLY A 109 -1.74 16.95 11.18
C GLY A 109 -1.02 15.77 10.52
N THR A 110 -1.23 14.53 10.96
CA THR A 110 -0.62 13.32 10.38
C THR A 110 -1.64 12.25 9.98
N LEU A 111 -2.92 12.61 9.89
CA LEU A 111 -4.00 11.64 9.66
C LEU A 111 -3.95 11.05 8.25
N CYS A 112 -3.53 11.84 7.24
CA CYS A 112 -3.51 11.42 5.84
C CYS A 112 -2.24 10.62 5.48
N SER A 113 -1.28 10.51 6.40
CA SER A 113 -0.07 9.68 6.31
C SER A 113 -0.05 8.48 7.26
N ALA A 114 -1.18 8.19 7.92
CA ALA A 114 -1.25 7.18 8.99
C ALA A 114 -0.29 7.44 10.17
N GLY A 115 -0.04 8.72 10.48
CA GLY A 115 0.86 9.12 11.53
C GLY A 115 2.34 8.96 11.19
N ASP A 116 2.68 9.03 9.90
CA ASP A 116 4.02 8.78 9.36
C ASP A 116 4.60 7.39 9.73
N ARG A 117 3.72 6.39 9.93
CA ARG A 117 4.10 5.03 10.35
C ARG A 117 4.07 4.00 9.23
N SER A 118 3.67 4.39 8.04
CA SER A 118 3.65 3.51 6.87
C SER A 118 5.07 3.13 6.42
N PRO A 119 5.27 1.99 5.75
CA PRO A 119 6.53 1.67 5.07
C PRO A 119 6.97 2.67 3.99
N TYR A 120 6.08 3.57 3.56
CA TYR A 120 6.35 4.60 2.56
C TYR A 120 6.12 6.00 3.13
N ASP A 121 6.83 7.00 2.60
CA ASP A 121 6.69 8.39 3.02
C ASP A 121 5.43 9.03 2.41
N PHE A 122 4.34 9.05 3.19
CA PHE A 122 3.11 9.76 2.85
C PHE A 122 2.99 11.14 3.51
N SER A 123 4.04 11.62 4.19
CA SER A 123 3.98 12.91 4.92
C SER A 123 3.58 14.12 4.06
N PRO A 124 3.93 14.21 2.75
CA PRO A 124 3.49 15.36 1.95
C PRO A 124 1.97 15.38 1.68
N TYR A 125 1.27 14.27 1.87
CA TYR A 125 -0.18 14.17 1.69
C TYR A 125 -0.96 14.74 2.87
N ASP A 126 -0.29 15.09 3.98
CA ASP A 126 -0.89 15.84 5.10
C ASP A 126 -0.94 17.36 4.85
N ALA A 127 -0.30 17.87 3.78
CA ALA A 127 -0.17 19.30 3.55
C ALA A 127 -1.54 20.00 3.51
N ALA A 128 -1.70 21.03 4.36
CA ALA A 128 -2.88 21.87 4.41
C ALA A 128 -2.89 22.83 3.22
N ARG A 129 -3.68 22.47 2.19
CA ARG A 129 -3.76 23.18 0.92
C ARG A 129 -5.18 23.10 0.37
N THR A 130 -5.57 24.09 -0.41
CA THR A 130 -6.91 24.18 -1.02
C THR A 130 -6.92 23.79 -2.50
N ASP A 131 -5.79 23.36 -3.05
CA ASP A 131 -5.60 22.99 -4.46
C ASP A 131 -5.34 21.49 -4.68
N TRP A 132 -5.69 20.65 -3.70
CA TRP A 132 -5.85 19.20 -3.91
C TRP A 132 -7.00 18.91 -4.90
N PRO A 133 -6.96 17.77 -5.63
CA PRO A 133 -8.11 17.28 -6.38
C PRO A 133 -9.35 17.17 -5.50
N LEU A 134 -10.51 17.57 -6.01
CA LEU A 134 -11.69 17.85 -5.21
C LEU A 134 -12.90 17.11 -5.75
N THR A 135 -13.63 16.38 -4.90
CA THR A 135 -14.91 15.75 -5.28
C THR A 135 -16.09 16.66 -4.90
N HIS A 136 -16.98 16.94 -5.84
CA HIS A 136 -18.14 17.80 -5.66
C HIS A 136 -19.35 17.00 -5.20
N LEU A 137 -20.01 17.44 -4.12
CA LEU A 137 -21.05 16.68 -3.42
C LEU A 137 -22.26 17.56 -3.08
N THR A 138 -23.39 16.89 -2.83
CA THR A 138 -24.64 17.51 -2.39
C THR A 138 -24.92 17.11 -0.94
N ALA A 139 -25.10 18.10 -0.06
CA ALA A 139 -25.48 17.87 1.33
C ALA A 139 -26.83 17.14 1.43
N GLY A 140 -26.97 16.22 2.40
CA GLY A 140 -28.18 15.41 2.59
C GLY A 140 -28.40 14.31 1.54
N ALA A 141 -27.65 14.30 0.43
CA ALA A 141 -27.74 13.25 -0.58
C ALA A 141 -27.08 11.94 -0.11
N THR A 142 -27.48 10.83 -0.73
CA THR A 142 -26.80 9.54 -0.56
C THR A 142 -25.67 9.41 -1.57
N LEU A 143 -24.45 9.22 -1.06
CA LEU A 143 -23.28 8.88 -1.85
C LEU A 143 -22.98 7.39 -1.72
N GLN A 144 -22.80 6.70 -2.86
CA GLN A 144 -22.20 5.36 -2.83
C GLN A 144 -20.68 5.49 -2.68
N VAL A 145 -20.19 5.19 -1.49
CA VAL A 145 -18.76 5.17 -1.19
C VAL A 145 -18.14 3.93 -1.82
N LYS A 146 -16.95 4.08 -2.39
CA LYS A 146 -16.10 2.99 -2.88
C LYS A 146 -14.75 3.06 -2.23
N TYR A 147 -14.31 1.96 -1.63
CA TYR A 147 -13.02 1.86 -0.95
C TYR A 147 -12.23 0.69 -1.52
N SER A 148 -11.00 0.92 -1.96
CA SER A 148 -10.22 -0.12 -2.65
C SER A 148 -10.07 -1.38 -1.82
N ASN A 149 -10.21 -2.53 -2.46
CA ASN A 149 -9.96 -3.84 -1.87
C ASN A 149 -8.66 -4.49 -2.41
N TRP A 150 -7.66 -3.68 -2.78
CA TRP A 150 -6.40 -4.13 -3.39
C TRP A 150 -5.82 -5.37 -2.69
N ALA A 151 -5.87 -5.40 -1.36
CA ALA A 151 -5.86 -6.64 -0.60
C ALA A 151 -7.08 -6.68 0.33
N GLN A 152 -7.91 -7.72 0.19
CA GLN A 152 -9.16 -7.87 0.91
C GLN A 152 -8.94 -8.44 2.32
N HIS A 153 -9.57 -7.84 3.34
CA HIS A 153 -9.53 -8.25 4.74
C HIS A 153 -10.85 -7.96 5.45
N PRO A 154 -11.20 -8.71 6.50
CA PRO A 154 -12.37 -8.42 7.32
C PRO A 154 -12.10 -7.24 8.26
N GLY A 155 -13.11 -6.43 8.55
CA GLY A 155 -12.97 -5.29 9.45
C GLY A 155 -14.11 -4.30 9.37
N ARG A 156 -13.91 -3.17 10.04
CA ARG A 156 -14.85 -2.04 10.00
C ARG A 156 -14.21 -0.80 9.39
N PHE A 157 -15.01 -0.04 8.67
CA PHE A 157 -14.65 1.27 8.14
C PHE A 157 -15.30 2.32 9.03
N GLU A 158 -14.48 3.08 9.74
CA GLU A 158 -14.91 4.23 10.53
C GLU A 158 -14.84 5.46 9.63
N VAL A 159 -16.00 6.02 9.29
CA VAL A 159 -16.13 7.14 8.34
C VAL A 159 -16.38 8.42 9.12
N TYR A 160 -15.55 9.41 8.86
CA TYR A 160 -15.57 10.72 9.47
C TYR A 160 -15.72 11.80 8.42
N VAL A 161 -16.38 12.90 8.77
CA VAL A 161 -16.43 14.12 7.97
C VAL A 161 -16.02 15.27 8.87
N THR A 162 -15.25 16.22 8.33
CA THR A 162 -14.92 17.45 9.05
C THR A 162 -16.20 18.22 9.47
N LYS A 163 -16.17 18.83 10.64
CA LYS A 163 -17.26 19.66 11.20
C LYS A 163 -17.40 20.98 10.44
N ASP A 164 -18.53 21.65 10.63
CA ASP A 164 -18.69 23.04 10.17
C ASP A 164 -17.62 23.95 10.79
N GLY A 165 -17.14 24.92 10.01
CA GLY A 165 -16.04 25.80 10.41
C GLY A 165 -14.65 25.19 10.27
N PHE A 166 -14.51 23.99 9.69
CA PHE A 166 -13.23 23.44 9.27
C PHE A 166 -12.49 24.40 8.32
N ASP A 167 -11.21 24.62 8.60
CA ASP A 167 -10.32 25.44 7.81
C ASP A 167 -9.37 24.54 6.99
N PRO A 168 -9.53 24.42 5.66
CA PRO A 168 -8.69 23.58 4.82
C PRO A 168 -7.24 24.10 4.67
N GLU A 169 -6.94 25.31 5.13
CA GLU A 169 -5.58 25.86 5.16
C GLU A 169 -4.83 25.51 6.45
N ARG A 170 -5.47 24.77 7.37
CA ARG A 170 -4.84 24.23 8.57
C ARG A 170 -4.66 22.71 8.51
N PRO A 171 -3.63 22.15 9.18
CA PRO A 171 -3.48 20.71 9.30
C PRO A 171 -4.71 20.09 9.96
N LEU A 172 -5.22 18.99 9.37
CA LEU A 172 -6.37 18.25 9.89
C LEU A 172 -6.05 17.64 11.25
N GLY A 173 -6.86 17.91 12.27
CA GLY A 173 -6.80 17.25 13.57
C GLY A 173 -8.03 16.39 13.86
N TRP A 174 -7.93 15.54 14.89
CA TRP A 174 -9.06 14.72 15.36
C TRP A 174 -10.23 15.57 15.86
N SER A 175 -9.94 16.75 16.45
CA SER A 175 -10.97 17.68 16.90
C SER A 175 -11.82 18.24 15.77
N ASP A 176 -11.29 18.25 14.53
CA ASP A 176 -12.01 18.75 13.35
C ASP A 176 -13.00 17.71 12.82
N LEU A 177 -12.90 16.45 13.22
CA LEU A 177 -13.66 15.33 12.67
C LEU A 177 -14.89 14.98 13.52
N GLU A 178 -15.97 14.61 12.83
CA GLU A 178 -17.14 13.96 13.38
C GLU A 178 -17.31 12.59 12.72
N LYS A 179 -17.46 11.53 13.52
CA LYS A 179 -17.75 10.19 12.99
C LYS A 179 -19.21 10.13 12.55
N VAL A 180 -19.44 9.88 11.26
CA VAL A 180 -20.78 9.86 10.65
C VAL A 180 -21.29 8.43 10.41
N GLN A 181 -20.40 7.45 10.25
CA GLN A 181 -20.80 6.07 9.98
C GLN A 181 -19.75 5.08 10.47
N THR A 182 -20.19 3.86 10.80
CA THR A 182 -19.32 2.70 10.95
C THR A 182 -19.91 1.57 10.11
N VAL A 183 -19.10 1.00 9.22
CA VAL A 183 -19.55 -0.04 8.29
C VAL A 183 -18.74 -1.30 8.53
N GLN A 184 -19.40 -2.38 8.95
CA GLN A 184 -18.77 -3.67 9.23
C GLN A 184 -18.86 -4.57 8.00
N ASP A 185 -17.74 -5.12 7.54
CA ASP A 185 -17.64 -6.10 6.45
C ASP A 185 -18.58 -5.82 5.25
N PRO A 186 -18.49 -4.63 4.62
CA PRO A 186 -19.32 -4.27 3.48
C PRO A 186 -19.17 -5.27 2.32
N PRO A 187 -20.18 -5.36 1.44
CA PRO A 187 -20.03 -6.09 0.19
C PRO A 187 -18.91 -5.49 -0.66
N HIS A 188 -18.41 -6.28 -1.61
CA HIS A 188 -17.34 -5.89 -2.53
C HIS A 188 -17.67 -6.32 -3.95
N ASP A 189 -17.07 -5.61 -4.90
CA ASP A 189 -17.09 -5.90 -6.33
C ASP A 189 -15.67 -5.83 -6.89
N GLY A 190 -15.39 -6.65 -7.90
CA GLY A 190 -14.02 -6.90 -8.38
C GLY A 190 -13.14 -7.68 -7.40
N GLY A 191 -12.03 -8.21 -7.92
CA GLY A 191 -11.09 -9.01 -7.15
C GLY A 191 -9.91 -8.20 -6.58
N PRO A 192 -9.23 -8.72 -5.53
CA PRO A 192 -7.98 -8.15 -5.03
C PRO A 192 -6.93 -7.99 -6.14
N GLY A 193 -6.06 -6.99 -5.99
CA GLY A 193 -4.98 -6.67 -6.92
C GLY A 193 -5.43 -5.97 -8.21
N THR A 194 -6.68 -5.50 -8.28
CA THR A 194 -7.20 -4.74 -9.42
C THR A 194 -7.44 -3.28 -9.03
N GLU A 195 -7.21 -2.34 -9.95
CA GLU A 195 -7.45 -0.91 -9.70
C GLU A 195 -8.94 -0.60 -9.45
N ALA A 196 -9.84 -1.40 -10.03
CA ALA A 196 -11.29 -1.22 -9.92
C ALA A 196 -11.92 -2.01 -8.76
N GLY A 197 -11.19 -2.93 -8.13
CA GLY A 197 -11.70 -3.73 -7.02
C GLY A 197 -11.98 -2.87 -5.79
N HIS A 198 -13.18 -3.00 -5.21
CA HIS A 198 -13.60 -2.16 -4.09
C HIS A 198 -14.66 -2.80 -3.21
N TYR A 199 -14.68 -2.39 -1.94
CA TYR A 199 -15.87 -2.42 -1.10
C TYR A 199 -16.79 -1.27 -1.46
N TYR A 200 -18.09 -1.43 -1.22
CA TYR A 200 -19.06 -0.35 -1.40
C TYR A 200 -20.14 -0.33 -0.32
N TRP A 201 -20.64 0.86 -0.03
CA TRP A 201 -21.79 1.10 0.85
C TRP A 201 -22.40 2.48 0.59
N ASP A 202 -23.62 2.68 1.08
CA ASP A 202 -24.28 3.98 1.02
C ASP A 202 -23.95 4.82 2.26
N LEU A 203 -23.55 6.07 2.02
CA LEU A 203 -23.33 7.10 3.02
C LEU A 203 -24.33 8.24 2.79
N THR A 204 -25.20 8.50 3.76
CA THR A 204 -25.97 9.75 3.78
C THR A 204 -25.04 10.88 4.19
N LEU A 205 -24.84 11.83 3.30
CA LEU A 205 -23.94 12.95 3.51
C LEU A 205 -24.51 13.93 4.55
N PRO A 206 -23.72 14.38 5.55
CA PRO A 206 -24.20 15.33 6.54
C PRO A 206 -24.51 16.69 5.90
N GLU A 207 -25.36 17.47 6.57
CA GLU A 207 -25.60 18.88 6.22
C GLU A 207 -24.30 19.67 6.42
N ARG A 208 -23.70 20.11 5.31
CA ARG A 208 -22.41 20.83 5.23
C ARG A 208 -22.42 21.78 4.04
N THR A 209 -21.55 22.78 4.05
CA THR A 209 -21.39 23.72 2.93
C THR A 209 -19.92 24.05 2.70
N GLY A 210 -19.50 24.14 1.45
CA GLY A 210 -18.12 24.50 1.12
C GLY A 210 -17.15 23.32 1.28
N ARG A 211 -15.85 23.61 1.44
CA ARG A 211 -14.79 22.60 1.42
C ARG A 211 -14.71 21.85 2.75
N HIS A 212 -14.60 20.53 2.64
CA HIS A 212 -14.53 19.61 3.75
C HIS A 212 -13.62 18.43 3.39
N MET A 213 -13.37 17.56 4.37
CA MET A 213 -12.64 16.31 4.16
C MET A 213 -13.45 15.13 4.67
N VAL A 214 -13.52 14.07 3.87
CA VAL A 214 -13.95 12.74 4.30
C VAL A 214 -12.70 11.96 4.71
N PHE A 215 -12.66 11.52 5.97
CA PHE A 215 -11.60 10.68 6.50
C PHE A 215 -12.15 9.28 6.79
N VAL A 216 -11.45 8.25 6.35
CA VAL A 216 -11.83 6.85 6.62
C VAL A 216 -10.66 6.14 7.29
N GLN A 217 -10.94 5.54 8.45
CA GLN A 217 -10.04 4.58 9.09
C GLN A 217 -10.59 3.17 8.89
N TRP A 218 -9.88 2.34 8.13
CA TRP A 218 -10.20 0.92 8.02
C TRP A 218 -9.50 0.14 9.14
N VAL A 219 -10.28 -0.36 10.09
CA VAL A 219 -9.82 -1.13 11.23
C VAL A 219 -10.04 -2.61 10.94
N ARG A 220 -8.94 -3.33 10.65
CA ARG A 220 -8.97 -4.78 10.47
C ARG A 220 -9.42 -5.49 11.75
N SER A 221 -10.12 -6.60 11.56
CA SER A 221 -10.54 -7.48 12.67
C SER A 221 -9.60 -8.67 12.88
N ASP A 222 -8.73 -8.94 11.92
CA ASP A 222 -7.75 -10.04 11.90
C ASP A 222 -6.30 -9.59 12.18
N SER A 223 -6.07 -8.30 12.41
CA SER A 223 -4.74 -7.69 12.61
C SER A 223 -4.85 -6.38 13.41
N GLN A 224 -3.72 -5.90 13.95
CA GLN A 224 -3.62 -4.52 14.48
C GLN A 224 -3.44 -3.48 13.37
N GLU A 225 -3.19 -3.90 12.14
CA GLU A 225 -2.98 -3.00 11.01
C GLU A 225 -4.26 -2.23 10.65
N ASN A 226 -4.15 -0.91 10.47
CA ASN A 226 -5.23 -0.07 9.98
C ASN A 226 -4.78 0.74 8.76
N PHE A 227 -5.75 1.20 7.98
CA PHE A 227 -5.54 2.08 6.82
C PHE A 227 -6.21 3.42 7.05
N PHE A 228 -5.62 4.45 6.48
CA PHE A 228 -6.01 5.85 6.68
C PHE A 228 -6.20 6.50 5.32
N SER A 229 -7.36 7.09 5.09
CA SER A 229 -7.72 7.66 3.80
C SER A 229 -8.30 9.05 3.99
N CYS A 230 -7.75 10.04 3.28
CA CYS A 230 -8.26 11.41 3.24
C CYS A 230 -8.75 11.75 1.83
N SER A 231 -10.00 12.20 1.71
CA SER A 231 -10.60 12.65 0.45
C SER A 231 -11.08 14.08 0.61
N ASP A 232 -10.54 15.01 -0.18
CA ASP A 232 -10.99 16.40 -0.23
C ASP A 232 -12.32 16.48 -1.00
N VAL A 233 -13.31 17.12 -0.39
CA VAL A 233 -14.66 17.25 -0.95
C VAL A 233 -15.16 18.69 -0.84
N VAL A 234 -16.16 19.04 -1.64
CA VAL A 234 -16.89 20.30 -1.52
C VAL A 234 -18.39 20.06 -1.58
N PHE A 235 -19.13 20.68 -0.67
CA PHE A 235 -20.58 20.66 -0.63
C PHE A 235 -21.12 21.90 -1.33
N ASP A 236 -21.31 21.79 -2.64
CA ASP A 236 -21.72 22.86 -3.56
C ASP A 236 -22.86 22.46 -4.50
N GLY A 237 -23.42 21.25 -4.34
CA GLY A 237 -24.51 20.73 -5.18
C GLY A 237 -24.06 19.77 -6.27
N GLY A 238 -22.80 19.34 -6.27
CA GLY A 238 -22.31 18.28 -7.16
C GLY A 238 -22.81 16.88 -6.82
N ASN A 239 -22.57 15.94 -7.72
CA ASN A 239 -23.01 14.54 -7.67
C ASN A 239 -21.84 13.55 -7.83
N GLY A 240 -20.63 13.97 -7.45
CA GLY A 240 -19.42 13.17 -7.46
C GLY A 240 -18.44 13.52 -8.56
N GLU A 241 -18.65 14.64 -9.27
CA GLU A 241 -17.69 15.18 -10.22
C GLU A 241 -16.37 15.52 -9.50
N VAL A 242 -15.26 15.41 -10.22
CA VAL A 242 -13.92 15.67 -9.71
C VAL A 242 -13.29 16.81 -10.49
N THR A 243 -12.76 17.79 -9.77
CA THR A 243 -11.95 18.89 -10.33
C THR A 243 -10.52 18.86 -9.81
N GLY A 244 -9.65 19.68 -10.40
CA GLY A 244 -8.25 19.77 -10.02
C GLY A 244 -7.35 18.68 -10.61
N LEU A 245 -7.87 17.88 -11.54
CA LEU A 245 -7.10 16.87 -12.29
C LEU A 245 -6.82 17.35 -13.73
N THR A 246 -5.89 16.67 -14.41
CA THR A 246 -5.69 16.84 -15.85
C THR A 246 -7.00 16.65 -16.61
N GLY A 247 -7.34 17.60 -17.49
CA GLY A 247 -8.59 17.57 -18.27
C GLY A 247 -9.72 18.45 -17.71
N GLY A 248 -9.57 18.98 -16.49
CA GLY A 248 -10.56 19.87 -15.88
C GLY A 248 -11.59 19.12 -15.03
N GLU A 249 -12.83 19.60 -15.02
CA GLU A 249 -13.96 18.92 -14.38
C GLU A 249 -14.33 17.66 -15.17
N GLN A 250 -14.57 16.57 -14.47
CA GLN A 250 -14.94 15.28 -15.05
C GLN A 250 -15.76 14.46 -14.05
N SER A 251 -16.53 13.48 -14.52
CA SER A 251 -17.23 12.55 -13.64
C SER A 251 -16.27 11.66 -12.82
N ALA A 252 -16.76 11.08 -11.71
CA ALA A 252 -15.99 10.10 -10.93
C ALA A 252 -15.48 8.92 -11.78
N THR A 253 -16.27 8.49 -12.76
CA THR A 253 -15.91 7.39 -13.68
C THR A 253 -14.77 7.81 -14.61
N GLU A 254 -14.82 9.02 -15.17
CA GLU A 254 -13.75 9.56 -16.01
C GLU A 254 -12.45 9.76 -15.21
N ALA A 255 -12.55 10.30 -13.99
CA ALA A 255 -11.40 10.43 -13.08
C ALA A 255 -10.76 9.07 -12.78
N SER A 256 -11.58 8.04 -12.53
CA SER A 256 -11.11 6.66 -12.27
C SER A 256 -10.50 6.00 -13.52
N ALA A 257 -10.87 6.43 -14.72
CA ALA A 257 -10.35 5.96 -16.00
C ALA A 257 -9.11 6.75 -16.49
N LEU A 258 -8.68 7.80 -15.78
CA LEU A 258 -7.48 8.52 -16.16
C LEU A 258 -6.26 7.60 -16.24
N GLY A 259 -5.47 7.76 -17.30
CA GLY A 259 -4.25 6.98 -17.51
C GLY A 259 -4.45 5.50 -17.90
N THR A 260 -5.69 4.97 -17.88
CA THR A 260 -5.98 3.62 -18.41
C THR A 260 -6.09 3.58 -19.93
N GLY A 261 -5.94 4.73 -20.60
CA GLY A 261 -6.20 4.94 -22.03
C GLY A 261 -4.99 5.32 -22.90
N ALA A 262 -3.74 5.19 -22.44
CA ALA A 262 -2.55 5.41 -23.29
C ALA A 262 -2.36 4.35 -24.40
N ALA A 263 -3.36 3.49 -24.62
CA ALA A 263 -3.56 2.72 -25.84
C ALA A 263 -5.05 2.77 -26.19
N HIS A 264 -5.52 3.87 -26.78
CA HIS A 264 -6.50 3.97 -27.87
C HIS A 264 -6.92 5.44 -27.97
N GLY A 265 -6.26 6.16 -28.87
CA GLY A 265 -6.53 7.57 -29.12
C GLY A 265 -7.99 7.79 -29.50
N SER A 266 -8.61 8.75 -28.83
CA SER A 266 -9.75 9.49 -29.36
C SER A 266 -9.65 10.90 -28.79
N HIS A 267 -9.17 11.82 -29.63
CA HIS A 267 -9.30 13.25 -29.39
C HIS A 267 -10.78 13.56 -29.16
N ALA A 268 -11.13 13.94 -27.93
CA ALA A 268 -12.39 14.62 -27.68
C ALA A 268 -12.31 15.99 -28.39
N SER A 269 -12.94 16.08 -29.56
CA SER A 269 -13.09 17.32 -30.30
C SER A 269 -14.16 18.15 -29.59
N MET A 270 -13.74 19.24 -28.93
CA MET A 270 -14.67 20.25 -28.44
C MET A 270 -15.31 20.95 -29.63
N THR A 271 -16.63 20.83 -29.78
CA THR A 271 -17.40 21.63 -30.73
C THR A 271 -18.34 22.58 -29.97
N SER A 272 -17.95 23.86 -29.96
CA SER A 272 -18.82 24.98 -29.67
C SER A 272 -19.73 25.26 -30.88
N GLY A 273 -21.05 25.17 -30.73
CA GLY A 273 -22.00 25.84 -31.63
C GLY A 273 -22.00 27.37 -31.40
N PRO A 274 -22.62 28.22 -32.25
CA PRO A 274 -23.95 27.93 -32.81
C PRO A 274 -24.35 28.56 -34.20
N HIS A 275 -25.54 28.15 -34.68
CA HIS A 275 -26.52 28.79 -35.59
C HIS A 275 -26.36 28.88 -37.14
N HIS A 276 -27.52 28.60 -37.77
CA HIS A 276 -28.08 29.01 -39.09
C HIS A 276 -27.89 28.18 -40.38
N ALA A 277 -28.99 27.46 -40.70
CA ALA A 277 -29.81 27.49 -41.94
C ALA A 277 -29.28 26.98 -43.32
N ALA A 278 -30.08 26.03 -43.83
CA ALA A 278 -30.59 25.87 -45.20
C ALA A 278 -29.86 24.98 -46.24
N SER A 279 -30.68 24.06 -46.78
CA SER A 279 -30.71 23.50 -48.14
C SER A 279 -29.71 22.41 -48.57
N ALA A 280 -30.28 21.22 -48.86
CA ALA A 280 -29.74 20.21 -49.78
C ALA A 280 -30.04 20.62 -51.26
N PRO A 281 -29.66 19.88 -52.33
CA PRO A 281 -28.99 18.57 -52.38
C PRO A 281 -27.91 18.37 -53.47
N ASN A 282 -27.35 17.15 -53.47
CA ASN A 282 -26.81 16.38 -54.61
C ASN A 282 -25.43 16.76 -55.20
N GLU A 283 -24.48 15.82 -55.18
CA GLU A 283 -23.93 15.17 -56.39
C GLU A 283 -22.82 14.17 -56.04
N ARG A 284 -22.87 12.99 -56.67
CA ARG A 284 -21.78 12.03 -56.88
C ARG A 284 -21.38 12.17 -58.35
N PRO A 285 -20.10 12.00 -58.73
CA PRO A 285 -19.72 10.67 -59.28
C PRO A 285 -18.25 10.24 -59.09
N ASP A 286 -18.10 8.91 -59.02
CA ASP A 286 -17.16 7.99 -59.69
C ASP A 286 -15.61 8.16 -59.71
N ALA A 287 -14.97 7.10 -59.16
CA ALA A 287 -13.97 6.18 -59.75
C ALA A 287 -12.52 6.59 -60.12
N ALA A 288 -11.56 5.87 -59.51
CA ALA A 288 -10.41 5.14 -60.13
C ALA A 288 -9.38 4.79 -59.01
N GLY A 289 -9.03 3.54 -58.71
CA GLY A 289 -7.98 2.74 -59.37
C GLY A 289 -6.85 2.36 -58.35
N PRO A 290 -6.08 1.26 -58.50
CA PRO A 290 -5.69 0.39 -57.36
C PRO A 290 -4.19 0.21 -57.01
N SER A 291 -3.94 -0.22 -55.75
CA SER A 291 -2.84 -1.06 -55.19
C SER A 291 -1.38 -0.51 -55.13
N PRO A 292 -0.44 -1.06 -54.30
CA PRO A 292 -0.45 -2.35 -53.56
C PRO A 292 0.10 -2.37 -52.09
N ALA A 293 -0.19 -3.50 -51.42
CA ALA A 293 0.62 -4.31 -50.48
C ALA A 293 1.39 -3.70 -49.29
N ALA A 294 1.17 -4.25 -48.09
CA ALA A 294 2.16 -5.10 -47.40
C ALA A 294 1.58 -5.75 -46.15
N SER A 295 1.54 -7.08 -46.16
CA SER A 295 1.26 -7.95 -45.03
C SER A 295 2.52 -8.03 -44.14
N GLY A 296 2.38 -7.74 -42.85
CA GLY A 296 3.45 -7.89 -41.87
C GLY A 296 2.89 -8.35 -40.53
N ALA A 297 2.73 -9.66 -40.38
CA ALA A 297 2.50 -10.28 -39.08
C ALA A 297 3.79 -10.23 -38.24
N SER A 298 3.68 -9.96 -36.95
CA SER A 298 4.74 -10.25 -35.98
C SER A 298 4.13 -10.73 -34.66
N PRO A 299 4.83 -11.62 -33.94
CA PRO A 299 4.22 -12.54 -33.00
C PRO A 299 4.25 -12.03 -31.56
N ALA A 300 3.29 -12.51 -30.78
CA ALA A 300 3.24 -12.37 -29.33
C ALA A 300 4.38 -13.13 -28.66
N GLY A 301 5.19 -12.42 -27.87
CA GLY A 301 6.18 -12.99 -26.96
C GLY A 301 5.73 -12.79 -25.52
N ALA A 302 5.34 -13.89 -24.87
CA ALA A 302 5.07 -13.95 -23.44
C ALA A 302 6.39 -13.93 -22.66
N LEU A 303 6.51 -13.02 -21.69
CA LEU A 303 7.63 -12.95 -20.75
C LEU A 303 7.16 -13.51 -19.39
N THR A 304 7.61 -14.72 -19.08
CA THR A 304 7.57 -15.32 -17.75
C THR A 304 8.79 -14.85 -16.96
N GLY A 305 8.58 -13.98 -15.97
CA GLY A 305 9.61 -13.55 -15.03
C GLY A 305 9.47 -14.27 -13.68
N VAL A 306 10.32 -15.27 -13.44
CA VAL A 306 10.60 -15.79 -12.09
C VAL A 306 12.11 -15.69 -11.88
N GLY A 307 12.53 -14.97 -10.85
CA GLY A 307 13.95 -14.80 -10.53
C GLY A 307 14.18 -14.04 -9.24
N ALA A 308 13.88 -14.66 -8.10
CA ALA A 308 14.36 -14.22 -6.80
C ALA A 308 15.76 -14.81 -6.55
N SER A 309 16.78 -13.96 -6.53
CA SER A 309 18.16 -14.33 -6.15
C SER A 309 18.46 -13.80 -4.76
N ALA A 310 18.27 -14.62 -3.73
CA ALA A 310 18.80 -14.37 -2.38
C ALA A 310 19.99 -15.31 -2.14
N ALA A 311 21.21 -14.80 -2.29
CA ALA A 311 22.42 -15.50 -1.92
C ALA A 311 22.75 -15.22 -0.44
N VAL A 312 22.53 -16.20 0.43
CA VAL A 312 22.99 -16.16 1.83
C VAL A 312 24.24 -17.03 1.96
N LEU A 313 25.41 -16.39 2.12
CA LEU A 313 26.65 -17.06 2.48
C LEU A 313 26.76 -17.14 4.01
N ALA A 314 26.51 -18.31 4.59
CA ALA A 314 26.81 -18.60 5.99
C ALA A 314 28.14 -19.36 6.10
N ALA A 315 29.24 -18.67 6.38
CA ALA A 315 30.51 -19.29 6.77
C ALA A 315 30.51 -19.53 8.28
N SER A 316 30.49 -20.79 8.72
CA SER A 316 30.60 -21.17 10.13
C SER A 316 31.99 -21.75 10.40
N THR A 317 32.85 -21.04 11.14
CA THR A 317 34.08 -21.59 11.72
C THR A 317 33.89 -21.76 13.23
N VAL A 318 33.85 -23.02 13.68
CA VAL A 318 33.79 -23.36 15.11
C VAL A 318 35.21 -23.68 15.59
N PHE A 319 35.79 -22.80 16.41
CA PHE A 319 37.01 -23.10 17.18
C PHE A 319 36.64 -23.74 18.52
N TYR A 320 37.14 -24.95 18.76
CA TYR A 320 36.95 -25.71 20.00
C TYR A 320 38.19 -25.54 20.90
N VAL A 321 38.13 -24.69 21.93
CA VAL A 321 39.15 -24.65 22.99
C VAL A 321 38.68 -25.47 24.17
N ARG A 322 39.37 -26.59 24.42
CA ARG A 322 39.10 -27.53 25.50
C ARG A 322 40.08 -27.27 26.65
N HIS A 323 39.68 -26.47 27.65
CA HIS A 323 40.44 -26.37 28.91
C HIS A 323 39.65 -27.00 30.05
N ARG A 324 40.14 -28.14 30.55
CA ARG A 324 39.96 -28.57 31.94
C ARG A 324 41.09 -29.50 32.35
N ARG A 325 41.86 -29.11 33.37
CA ARG A 325 42.07 -29.92 34.58
C ARG A 325 42.28 -28.99 35.77
N ARG A 326 41.37 -29.09 36.75
CA ARG A 326 41.61 -28.71 38.15
C ARG A 326 42.04 -29.99 38.86
N THR A 327 43.13 -29.94 39.62
CA THR A 327 43.39 -30.78 40.78
C THR A 327 43.67 -29.86 41.96
N ALA A 328 43.14 -30.27 43.10
CA ALA A 328 43.07 -29.53 44.35
C ALA A 328 44.43 -29.44 45.07
N GLU A 329 44.61 -28.39 45.86
CA GLU A 329 45.14 -28.47 47.23
C GLU A 329 44.89 -27.14 47.98
N VAL A 330 44.52 -27.26 49.26
CA VAL A 330 44.35 -26.19 50.26
C VAL A 330 45.18 -26.62 51.47
N PRO A 331 45.94 -25.70 52.11
CA PRO A 331 45.63 -25.27 53.51
C PRO A 331 45.74 -23.72 53.67
N VAL A 332 44.79 -22.98 54.31
CA VAL A 332 44.61 -22.70 55.78
C VAL A 332 45.87 -21.99 56.34
N THR A 333 45.94 -20.73 56.85
CA THR A 333 45.12 -19.86 57.75
C THR A 333 45.86 -18.46 57.93
N PRO A 334 45.55 -17.52 58.86
CA PRO A 334 44.49 -16.49 58.81
C PRO A 334 44.97 -15.04 59.15
N GLY A 335 44.06 -14.06 59.08
CA GLY A 335 44.18 -12.74 59.75
C GLY A 335 44.31 -11.57 58.76
N ARG A 336 43.70 -10.40 58.97
CA ARG A 336 42.98 -9.77 60.08
C ARG A 336 42.27 -8.53 59.47
N PRO A 337 41.10 -8.09 59.94
CA PRO A 337 40.42 -6.92 59.37
C PRO A 337 40.95 -5.62 60.00
N GLY A 338 40.99 -4.55 59.22
CA GLY A 338 41.25 -3.19 59.71
C GLY A 338 40.86 -2.12 58.67
N PRO A 339 40.43 -0.92 59.09
CA PRO A 339 39.20 -0.33 58.55
C PRO A 339 39.37 1.04 57.86
N ARG A 340 38.29 1.40 57.14
CA ARG A 340 37.91 2.70 56.55
C ARG A 340 38.60 3.11 55.26
#